data_AF-A0A7C4AX72-F1
#
_entry.id   AF-A0A7C4AX72-F1
#
_cell.length_a   1.000
_cell.length_b   1.000
_cell.length_c   1.000
_cell.angle_alpha   90.00
_cell.angle_beta   90.00
_cell.angle_gamma   90.00
#
_symmetry.space_group_name_H-M   'P 1'
#
loop_
_entity.id
_entity.type
_entity.pdbx_description
1 polymer ?
#
loop_
_entity_poly.entity_id
_entity_poly.type
_entity_poly.pdbx_seq_one_letter_code
_entity_poly.pdbx_strand_id
1 'polypeptide(L)'
;MPRIYDIFEAPKIKSLRATSKINKNLDIAEVLKRLPRVKSISTSKKNVVRFTVKRGNYLLLFPNGYIEIHAADEGEIREILSAFREELFKAGLI
;
A
#
# COMPACT_ATOMS: atom_id res chain seq x y z
N MET A 1 4.91 35.88 -23.84
CA MET A 1 4.09 35.22 -22.80
C MET A 1 5.04 34.69 -21.74
N PRO A 2 4.85 35.01 -20.45
CA PRO A 2 5.61 34.37 -19.38
C PRO A 2 5.31 32.87 -19.36
N ARG A 3 6.34 32.04 -19.15
CA ARG A 3 6.25 30.59 -19.04
C ARG A 3 5.74 30.24 -17.65
N ILE A 4 5.10 29.07 -17.50
CA ILE A 4 4.56 28.59 -16.21
C ILE A 4 5.64 28.59 -15.11
N TYR A 5 6.88 28.25 -15.48
CA TYR A 5 8.04 28.23 -14.56
C TYR A 5 8.57 29.61 -14.19
N ASP A 6 8.14 30.68 -14.86
CA ASP A 6 8.47 32.06 -14.49
C ASP A 6 7.59 32.56 -13.33
N ILE A 7 6.52 31.81 -12.99
CA ILE A 7 5.51 32.16 -11.99
C ILE A 7 5.49 31.15 -10.83
N PHE A 8 5.76 29.87 -11.11
CA PHE A 8 5.72 28.80 -10.12
C PHE A 8 7.02 28.02 -10.06
N GLU A 9 7.48 27.71 -8.84
CA GLU A 9 8.56 26.75 -8.63
C GLU A 9 8.21 25.36 -9.17
N ALA A 10 9.24 24.58 -9.51
CA ALA A 10 9.05 23.21 -9.95
C ALA A 10 8.31 22.39 -8.88
N PRO A 11 7.15 21.79 -9.18
CA PRO A 11 6.37 21.05 -8.21
C PRO A 11 7.14 19.82 -7.75
N LYS A 12 7.16 19.59 -6.43
CA LYS A 12 7.72 18.38 -5.81
C LYS A 12 6.61 17.44 -5.39
N ILE A 13 6.63 16.22 -5.90
CA ILE A 13 5.73 15.15 -5.45
C ILE A 13 6.11 14.77 -4.02
N LYS A 14 5.20 14.98 -3.07
CA LYS A 14 5.43 14.62 -1.66
C LYS A 14 5.00 13.18 -1.34
N SER A 15 3.97 12.70 -2.04
CA SER A 15 3.41 11.36 -1.87
C SER A 15 2.53 11.00 -3.05
N LEU A 16 2.58 9.74 -3.45
CA LEU A 16 1.62 9.12 -4.35
C LEU A 16 0.68 8.20 -3.56
N ARG A 17 -0.56 8.15 -4.03
CA ARG A 17 -1.57 7.20 -3.58
C ARG A 17 -2.01 6.40 -4.78
N ALA A 18 -1.81 5.10 -4.73
CA ALA A 18 -2.26 4.17 -5.76
C ALA A 18 -3.29 3.21 -5.19
N THR A 19 -4.20 2.75 -6.05
CA THR A 19 -5.26 1.85 -5.68
C THR A 19 -5.20 0.61 -6.57
N SER A 20 -5.48 -0.55 -5.98
CA SER A 20 -5.48 -1.82 -6.68
C SER A 20 -6.48 -2.77 -6.06
N LYS A 21 -6.62 -3.96 -6.63
CA LYS A 21 -7.48 -5.01 -6.11
C LYS A 21 -6.77 -6.35 -6.21
N ILE A 22 -6.84 -7.13 -5.14
CA ILE A 22 -6.44 -8.53 -5.18
C ILE A 22 -7.63 -9.37 -5.65
N ASN A 23 -7.43 -10.12 -6.74
CA ASN A 23 -8.46 -10.99 -7.32
C ASN A 23 -8.50 -12.37 -6.67
N LYS A 24 -8.00 -12.49 -5.44
CA LYS A 24 -8.00 -13.73 -4.65
C LYS A 24 -8.69 -13.48 -3.32
N ASN A 25 -9.49 -14.44 -2.88
CA ASN A 25 -10.16 -14.35 -1.59
C ASN A 25 -9.11 -14.59 -0.49
N LEU A 26 -8.82 -13.56 0.30
CA LEU A 26 -7.83 -13.59 1.38
C LEU A 26 -8.54 -13.41 2.71
N ASP A 27 -8.34 -14.35 3.63
CA ASP A 27 -8.79 -14.18 5.00
C ASP A 27 -7.85 -13.21 5.73
N ILE A 28 -8.38 -12.04 6.09
CA ILE A 28 -7.66 -11.01 6.86
C ILE A 28 -7.12 -11.55 8.18
N ALA A 29 -7.88 -12.44 8.84
CA ALA A 29 -7.45 -12.99 10.12
C ALA A 29 -6.19 -13.84 9.94
N GLU A 30 -6.12 -14.63 8.87
CA GLU A 30 -4.92 -15.39 8.53
C GLU A 30 -3.75 -14.49 8.14
N VAL A 31 -4.01 -13.43 7.34
CA VAL A 31 -2.97 -12.47 6.97
C VAL A 31 -2.36 -11.84 8.23
N LEU A 32 -3.18 -11.37 9.17
CA LEU A 32 -2.72 -10.78 10.43
C LEU A 32 -1.96 -11.77 11.32
N LYS A 33 -2.31 -13.07 11.27
CA LYS A 33 -1.68 -14.11 12.07
C LYS A 33 -0.34 -14.55 11.50
N ARG A 34 -0.21 -14.64 10.17
CA ARG A 34 0.95 -15.24 9.50
C ARG A 34 1.99 -14.23 9.05
N LEU A 35 1.60 -12.99 8.73
CA LEU A 35 2.56 -11.99 8.25
C LEU A 35 3.16 -11.21 9.44
N PRO A 36 4.50 -11.07 9.52
CA PRO A 36 5.15 -10.39 10.65
C PRO A 36 5.10 -8.87 10.55
N ARG A 37 4.96 -8.30 9.35
CA ARG A 37 5.01 -6.84 9.10
C ARG A 37 3.65 -6.19 8.93
N VAL A 38 2.58 -6.91 9.26
CA VAL A 38 1.22 -6.39 9.22
C VAL A 38 0.74 -5.97 10.59
N LYS A 39 -0.09 -4.93 10.61
CA LYS A 39 -0.83 -4.48 11.79
C LYS A 39 -2.30 -4.33 11.45
N SER A 40 -3.17 -4.68 12.39
CA SER A 40 -4.59 -4.37 12.28
C SER A 40 -4.80 -2.87 12.54
N ILE A 41 -5.56 -2.21 11.66
CA ILE A 41 -6.00 -0.83 11.84
C ILE A 41 -7.53 -0.82 11.73
N SER A 42 -8.16 -0.18 12.71
CA SER A 42 -9.58 0.12 12.64
C SER A 42 -9.78 1.48 11.99
N THR A 43 -10.32 1.49 10.77
CA THR A 43 -10.71 2.70 10.05
C THR A 43 -12.19 2.61 9.73
N SER A 44 -12.98 3.60 10.15
CA SER A 44 -14.41 3.70 9.81
C SER A 44 -15.21 2.41 10.07
N LYS A 45 -14.99 1.78 11.24
CA LYS A 45 -15.58 0.49 11.65
C LYS A 45 -15.20 -0.73 10.79
N LYS A 46 -14.18 -0.62 9.93
CA LYS A 46 -13.63 -1.75 9.16
C LYS A 46 -12.26 -2.12 9.70
N ASN A 47 -12.02 -3.42 9.86
CA ASN A 47 -10.70 -3.96 10.15
C ASN A 47 -9.92 -4.02 8.83
N VAL A 48 -8.85 -3.24 8.77
CA VAL A 48 -7.97 -3.11 7.62
C VAL A 48 -6.59 -3.60 8.02
N VAL A 49 -5.93 -4.32 7.12
CA VAL A 49 -4.56 -4.77 7.35
C VAL A 49 -3.61 -3.74 6.79
N ARG A 50 -2.74 -3.18 7.63
CA ARG A 50 -1.63 -2.34 7.18
C ARG A 50 -0.35 -3.14 7.09
N PHE A 51 0.17 -3.30 5.89
CA PHE A 51 1.50 -3.83 5.62
C PHE A 51 2.49 -2.66 5.47
N THR A 52 3.59 -2.67 6.22
CA THR A 52 4.59 -1.57 6.16
C THR A 52 5.95 -2.10 5.77
N VAL A 53 6.54 -1.55 4.71
CA VAL A 53 7.91 -1.86 4.28
C VAL A 53 8.90 -0.93 4.96
N LYS A 54 8.64 0.39 4.93
CA LYS A 54 9.42 1.44 5.59
C LYS A 54 8.51 2.60 5.98
N ARG A 55 8.98 3.53 6.82
CA ARG A 55 8.19 4.69 7.26
C ARG A 55 7.74 5.50 6.03
N GLY A 56 6.43 5.72 5.89
CA GLY A 56 5.84 6.40 4.72
C GLY A 56 5.39 5.47 3.60
N ASN A 57 5.85 4.21 3.60
CA ASN A 57 5.64 3.25 2.53
C ASN A 57 4.87 2.04 3.03
N TYR A 58 3.57 2.05 2.75
CA TYR A 58 2.67 1.06 3.29
C TYR A 58 1.50 0.79 2.35
N LEU A 59 0.91 -0.38 2.57
CA LEU A 59 -0.25 -0.88 1.88
C LEU A 59 -1.35 -1.14 2.89
N LEU A 60 -2.57 -0.75 2.56
CA LEU A 60 -3.80 -1.05 3.28
C LEU A 60 -4.60 -2.08 2.49
N LEU A 61 -4.82 -3.25 3.07
CA LEU A 61 -5.67 -4.30 2.51
C LEU A 61 -7.02 -4.30 3.25
N PHE A 62 -8.08 -4.12 2.47
CA PHE A 62 -9.45 -4.11 2.95
C PHE A 62 -10.11 -5.48 2.78
N PRO A 63 -11.17 -5.80 3.55
CA PRO A 63 -11.86 -7.11 3.51
C PRO A 63 -12.43 -7.51 2.15
N ASN A 64 -12.71 -6.54 1.29
CA ASN A 64 -13.21 -6.76 -0.07
C ASN A 64 -12.09 -6.99 -1.10
N GLY A 65 -10.85 -7.17 -0.65
CA GLY A 65 -9.67 -7.29 -1.52
C GLY A 65 -9.22 -5.97 -2.14
N TYR A 66 -9.81 -4.84 -1.76
CA TYR A 66 -9.32 -3.54 -2.18
C TYR A 66 -7.99 -3.21 -1.50
N ILE A 67 -7.09 -2.58 -2.25
CA ILE A 67 -5.75 -2.25 -1.82
C ILE A 67 -5.51 -0.76 -2.04
N GLU A 68 -5.04 -0.07 -1.01
CA GLU A 68 -4.57 1.32 -1.09
C GLU A 68 -3.09 1.38 -0.72
N ILE A 69 -2.28 2.03 -1.54
CA ILE A 69 -0.81 2.05 -1.43
C ILE A 69 -0.36 3.50 -1.29
N HIS A 70 0.51 3.74 -0.33
CA HIS A 70 1.13 5.04 -0.08
C HIS A 70 2.63 4.93 -0.23
N ALA A 71 3.22 5.79 -1.05
CA ALA A 71 4.66 5.85 -1.33
C ALA A 71 5.10 7.24 -1.81
N ALA A 72 6.39 7.49 -1.98
CA ALA A 72 6.89 8.75 -2.54
C ALA A 72 6.83 8.80 -4.08
N ASP A 73 7.03 7.65 -4.73
CA ASP A 73 7.07 7.52 -6.19
C ASP A 73 6.53 6.16 -6.68
N GLU A 74 6.47 5.97 -8.00
CA GLU A 74 5.96 4.75 -8.63
C GLU A 74 6.87 3.53 -8.42
N GLY A 75 8.19 3.72 -8.35
CA GLY A 75 9.13 2.64 -8.09
C GLY A 75 8.88 2.02 -6.72
N GLU A 76 8.70 2.88 -5.72
CA GLU A 76 8.36 2.45 -4.36
C GLU A 76 6.99 1.75 -4.27
N ILE A 77 6.00 2.13 -5.09
CA ILE A 77 4.73 1.38 -5.19
C ILE A 77 4.99 -0.06 -5.64
N ARG A 78 5.84 -0.26 -6.65
CA ARG A 78 6.20 -1.59 -7.16
C ARG A 78 6.96 -2.42 -6.13
N GLU A 79 7.83 -1.80 -5.36
CA GLU A 79 8.54 -2.45 -4.25
C GLU A 79 7.56 -2.93 -3.17
N ILE A 80 6.61 -2.09 -2.76
CA ILE A 80 5.60 -2.46 -1.75
C ILE A 80 4.77 -3.66 -2.22
N LEU A 81 4.29 -3.63 -3.46
CA LEU A 81 3.50 -4.72 -4.04
C LEU A 81 4.30 -6.02 -4.14
N SER A 82 5.57 -5.94 -4.57
CA SER A 82 6.44 -7.10 -4.69
C SER A 82 6.73 -7.72 -3.32
N ALA A 83 7.08 -6.88 -2.32
CA ALA A 83 7.31 -7.33 -0.95
C ALA A 83 6.06 -7.96 -0.33
N PHE A 84 4.89 -7.35 -0.53
CA PHE A 84 3.63 -7.89 -0.02
C PHE A 84 3.29 -9.24 -0.68
N ARG A 85 3.44 -9.36 -2.00
CA ARG A 85 3.26 -10.62 -2.73
C ARG A 85 4.19 -11.72 -2.20
N GLU A 86 5.47 -11.41 -2.01
CA GLU A 86 6.44 -12.38 -1.49
C GLU A 86 6.10 -12.86 -0.07
N GLU A 87 5.65 -11.96 0.81
CA GLU A 87 5.23 -12.35 2.16
C GLU A 87 3.99 -13.22 2.14
N LEU A 88 3.01 -12.90 1.30
CA LEU A 88 1.83 -13.75 1.10
C LEU A 88 2.22 -15.15 0.58
N PHE A 89 3.16 -15.22 -0.36
CA PHE A 89 3.65 -16.49 -0.92
C PHE A 89 4.40 -17.32 0.14
N LYS A 90 5.32 -16.69 0.88
CA LYS A 90 6.06 -17.33 2.00
C LYS A 90 5.12 -17.82 3.10
N ALA A 91 3.99 -17.15 3.32
CA ALA A 91 2.97 -17.54 4.29
C ALA A 91 1.97 -18.61 3.77
N GLY A 92 2.09 -19.02 2.50
CA GLY A 92 1.18 -19.97 1.85
C GLY A 92 -0.24 -19.43 1.67
N LEU A 93 -0.40 -18.11 1.61
CA LEU A 93 -1.70 -17.44 1.42
C LEU A 93 -2.02 -17.20 -0.05
N ILE A 94 -0.99 -17.16 -0.91
CA ILE A 94 -1.16 -17.07 -2.37
C ILE A 94 -0.45 -18.17 -3.13
#